data_AF-M2Q9G3-F1
#
_entry.id   AF-M2Q9G3-F1
#
_cell.length_a   1.000
_cell.length_b   1.000
_cell.length_c   1.000
_cell.angle_alpha   90.00
_cell.angle_beta   90.00
_cell.angle_gamma   90.00
#
_symmetry.space_group_name_H-M   'P 1'
#
loop_
_entity.id
_entity.type
_entity.pdbx_description
1 polymer ?
#
loop_
_entity_poly.entity_id
_entity_poly.type
_entity_poly.pdbx_seq_one_letter_code
_entity_poly.pdbx_strand_id
1 'polypeptide(L)' 'MTTELELIQLNLPLTRREVSPLGIDQIVCTALGVHVQGGGARTAKVRLGFTIGTTEADASRTCLLIK' A
#
# COMPACT_ATOMS: atom_id res chain seq x y z
N MET A 1 24.96 -7.74 1.45
CA MET A 1 24.24 -6.58 0.90
C MET A 1 22.76 -6.88 1.02
N THR A 2 22.06 -6.26 1.96
CA THR A 2 20.60 -6.43 2.10
C THR A 2 19.93 -5.41 1.17
N THR A 3 19.29 -5.89 0.10
CA THR A 3 18.46 -5.04 -0.75
C THR A 3 17.19 -4.70 0.01
N GLU A 4 17.00 -3.43 0.35
CA GLU A 4 15.71 -2.97 0.85
C GLU A 4 14.67 -3.12 -0.26
N LEU A 5 13.49 -3.64 0.09
CA LEU A 5 12.39 -3.74 -0.86
C LEU A 5 11.86 -2.33 -1.17
N GLU A 6 11.54 -2.09 -2.44
CA GLU A 6 10.89 -0.86 -2.87
C GLU A 6 9.59 -0.62 -2.07
N LEU A 7 9.39 0.62 -1.62
CA LEU A 7 8.24 1.01 -0.79
C LEU A 7 7.43 2.12 -1.47
N ILE A 8 6.17 1.82 -1.74
CA ILE A 8 5.17 2.76 -2.24
C ILE A 8 4.43 3.33 -1.02
N GLN A 9 4.49 4.64 -0.82
CA GLN A 9 3.74 5.31 0.24
C GLN A 9 2.52 6.03 -0.33
N LEU A 10 1.33 5.70 0.18
CA LEU A 10 0.07 6.25 -0.27
C LEU A 10 -0.65 6.95 0.89
N ASN A 11 -0.85 8.26 0.78
CA ASN A 11 -1.58 9.04 1.79
C ASN A 11 -3.04 9.20 1.37
N LEU A 12 -3.96 8.79 2.24
CA LEU A 12 -5.40 8.78 2.01
C LEU A 12 -6.06 9.87 2.86
N PRO A 13 -6.89 10.75 2.28
CA PRO A 13 -7.66 11.76 3.00
C PRO A 13 -8.90 11.14 3.68
N LEU A 14 -8.65 10.10 4.48
CA LEU A 14 -9.64 9.31 5.20
C LEU A 14 -9.10 9.02 6.60
N THR A 15 -9.99 8.67 7.52
CA THR A 15 -9.62 8.00 8.77
C THR A 15 -9.44 6.50 8.53
N ARG A 16 -8.61 5.84 9.35
CA ARG A 16 -8.39 4.38 9.23
C ARG A 16 -9.69 3.57 9.32
N ARG A 17 -10.63 3.99 10.16
CA ARG A 17 -11.91 3.29 10.42
C ARG A 17 -12.91 3.35 9.28
N GLU A 18 -12.73 4.27 8.32
CA GLU A 18 -13.60 4.38 7.14
C GLU A 18 -13.30 3.32 6.09
N VAL A 19 -12.16 2.63 6.19
CA VAL A 19 -11.74 1.62 5.24
C VAL A 19 -11.76 0.24 5.90
N SER A 20 -12.61 -0.64 5.37
CA SER A 20 -12.66 -2.04 5.79
C SER A 20 -11.35 -2.76 5.45
N PRO A 21 -11.06 -3.92 6.07
CA PRO A 21 -9.91 -4.74 5.70
C PRO A 21 -9.85 -5.08 4.20
N LEU A 22 -10.99 -5.46 3.60
CA LEU A 22 -11.09 -5.73 2.16
C LEU A 22 -10.84 -4.47 1.31
N GLY A 23 -11.29 -3.30 1.77
CA GLY A 23 -11.01 -2.03 1.11
C GLY A 23 -9.51 -1.71 1.11
N ILE A 24 -8.80 -1.99 2.20
CA ILE A 24 -7.34 -1.85 2.26
C ILE A 24 -6.66 -2.75 1.24
N ASP A 25 -7.09 -4.01 1.15
CA ASP A 25 -6.50 -4.95 0.20
C ASP A 25 -6.72 -4.49 -1.25
N GLN A 26 -7.91 -3.95 -1.57
CA GLN A 26 -8.19 -3.36 -2.88
C GLN A 26 -7.28 -2.16 -3.18
N ILE A 27 -7.10 -1.24 -2.24
CA ILE A 27 -6.22 -0.07 -2.40
C ILE A 27 -4.78 -0.51 -2.62
N VAL A 28 -4.28 -1.45 -1.80
CA VAL A 28 -2.92 -2.02 -1.93
C VAL A 28 -2.73 -2.70 -3.28
N CYS A 29 -3.68 -3.53 -3.71
CA CYS A 29 -3.63 -4.21 -5.00
C CYS A 29 -3.69 -3.26 -6.19
N THR A 30 -4.48 -2.20 -6.10
CA THR A 30 -4.57 -1.17 -7.14
C THR A 30 -3.25 -0.42 -7.26
N ALA A 31 -2.70 0.06 -6.14
CA ALA A 31 -1.44 0.80 -6.12
C ALA A 31 -0.27 -0.05 -6.65
N LEU A 32 -0.12 -1.29 -6.16
CA LEU A 32 0.93 -2.19 -6.64
C LEU A 32 0.71 -2.61 -8.09
N GLY A 33 -0.54 -2.82 -8.51
CA GLY A 33 -0.88 -3.16 -9.89
C GLY A 33 -0.52 -2.03 -10.86
N VAL A 34 -0.77 -0.78 -10.50
CA VAL A 34 -0.36 0.39 -11.30
C VAL A 34 1.17 0.49 -11.35
N HIS A 35 1.86 0.32 -10.22
CA HIS A 35 3.32 0.34 -10.16
C HIS A 35 3.96 -0.71 -11.08
N VAL A 36 3.49 -1.97 -10.99
CA VAL A 36 3.98 -3.07 -11.83
C VAL A 36 3.67 -2.86 -13.31
N GLN A 37 2.49 -2.34 -13.65
CA GLN A 37 2.17 -1.98 -15.04
C GLN A 37 3.09 -0.88 -15.59
N GLY A 38 3.59 0.00 -14.73
CA GLY A 38 4.63 0.98 -15.06
C GLY A 38 6.06 0.43 -15.13
N GLY A 39 6.25 -0.88 -14.96
CA GLY A 39 7.56 -1.53 -14.95
C GLY A 39 8.24 -1.63 -13.57
N GLY A 40 7.53 -1.26 -12.50
CA GLY A 40 8.02 -1.34 -11.14
C GLY A 40 8.17 -2.77 -10.61
N ALA A 41 8.88 -2.93 -9.48
CA ALA A 41 9.14 -4.25 -8.91
C ALA A 41 7.85 -4.89 -8.35
N ARG A 42 7.60 -6.16 -8.68
CA ARG A 42 6.49 -6.94 -8.12
C ARG A 42 6.62 -7.18 -6.61
N THR A 43 7.85 -7.13 -6.11
CA THR A 43 8.18 -7.31 -4.69
C THR A 43 8.04 -6.02 -3.88
N ALA A 44 7.65 -4.91 -4.51
CA ALA A 44 7.40 -3.65 -3.83
C ALA A 44 6.28 -3.83 -2.78
N LYS A 45 6.40 -3.08 -1.67
CA LYS A 45 5.39 -3.03 -0.61
C LYS A 45 4.65 -1.71 -0.66
N VAL A 46 3.39 -1.72 -0.25
CA VAL A 46 2.56 -0.52 -0.11
C VAL A 46 2.38 -0.20 1.37
N ARG A 47 2.62 1.04 1.76
CA ARG A 47 2.31 1.58 3.09
C ARG A 47 1.22 2.63 2.95
N LEU A 48 0.13 2.46 3.68
CA LEU A 48 -0.98 3.41 3.70
C LEU A 48 -0.81 4.37 4.88
N GLY A 49 -0.90 5.67 4.62
CA GLY A 49 -1.02 6.71 5.62
C GLY A 49 -2.43 7.28 5.60
N PHE A 50 -3.10 7.36 6.75
CA PHE A 50 -4.40 8.02 6.89
C PHE A 50 -4.17 9.42 7.44
N THR A 51 -4.68 10.45 6.78
CA THR A 51 -4.36 11.84 7.17
C THR A 51 -5.40 12.46 8.10
N ILE A 52 -6.56 11.82 8.30
CA ILE A 52 -7.62 12.32 9.18
C ILE A 52 -7.62 11.54 10.49
N GLY A 53 -7.64 12.26 11.62
CA GLY A 53 -7.83 11.71 12.97
C GLY A 53 -6.57 11.10 13.58
N THR A 54 -6.00 10.06 12.96
CA THR A 54 -4.78 9.39 13.44
C THR A 54 -3.70 9.45 12.38
N THR A 55 -2.53 9.96 12.72
CA THR A 55 -1.34 10.01 11.84
C THR A 55 -0.58 8.68 11.75
N GLU A 56 -1.12 7.59 12.30
CA GLU A 56 -0.46 6.29 12.20
C GLU A 56 -0.55 5.74 10.77
N ALA A 57 0.63 5.43 10.23
CA ALA A 57 0.74 4.67 9.01
C ALA A 57 0.48 3.18 9.30
N ASP A 58 -0.34 2.54 8.48
CA ASP A 58 -0.54 1.10 8.54
C ASP A 58 0.76 0.36 8.20
N ALA A 59 0.88 -0.87 8.71
CA ALA A 59 2.00 -1.76 8.37
C ALA A 59 2.13 -1.92 6.83
N SER A 60 3.36 -2.12 6.36
CA SER A 60 3.63 -2.33 4.93
C SER A 60 2.99 -3.64 4.46
N ARG A 61 2.22 -3.59 3.37
CA ARG A 61 1.47 -4.73 2.79
C ARG A 61 1.92 -5.03 1.37
N THR A 62 1.56 -6.19 0.87
CA THR A 62 1.71 -6.56 -0.56
C THR A 62 0.36 -7.10 -1.07
N CYS A 63 0.17 -7.14 -2.38
CA CYS A 63 -1.02 -7.71 -2.98
C CYS A 63 -0.82 -9.20 -3.29
N LEU A 64 -1.63 -10.08 -2.69
CA LEU A 64 -1.51 -11.52 -2.89
C LEU A 64 -1.84 -11.99 -4.32
N LEU A 65 -2.50 -11.14 -5.11
CA LEU A 65 -2.83 -11.42 -6.51
C LEU A 65 -1.66 -11.11 -7.47
N ILE A 66 -0.66 -10.36 -7.00
CA ILE A 66 0.53 -9.99 -7.77
C ILE A 66 1.70 -10.81 -7.20
N LYS A 67 2.17 -11.79 -7.98
CA LYS A 67 3.29 -12.68 -7.63
C LYS A 67 4.58 -12.27 -8.33
#